data_AF-A0A512NF67-F1
#
_entry.id   AF-A0A512NF67-F1
#
_cell.length_a   1.000
_cell.length_b   1.000
_cell.length_c   1.000
_cell.angle_alpha   90.00
_cell.angle_beta   90.00
_cell.angle_gamma   90.00
#
_symmetry.space_group_name_H-M   'P 1'
#
loop_
_entity.id
_entity.type
_entity.pdbx_description
1 polymer ?
#
loop_
_entity_poly.entity_id
_entity_poly.type
_entity_poly.pdbx_seq_one_letter_code
_entity_poly.pdbx_strand_id
1 'polypeptide(L)'
;MTSVRNQGRLQIAEKGAGSLYFLALLRWALVVIFLWFGAMKFTAYEAAGIAPFIEHSPIVSWLHALFGTQGASYVIGIIELSTAAALILGAFRPTFSVLGAAMSAATYLITLTFFLSTLGVAEAAAGGFPAISAAPGQFLLKDLVLLAASLCLLFASIRGPWLNVRKS
;
A
#
# COMPACT_ATOMS: atom_id res chain seq x y z
N MET A 1 24.44 29.42 21.94
CA MET A 1 23.26 29.26 21.05
C MET A 1 23.54 28.14 20.06
N THR A 2 23.21 26.90 20.41
CA THR A 2 23.29 25.77 19.48
C THR A 2 22.05 25.78 18.60
N SER A 3 22.21 26.03 17.31
CA SER A 3 21.13 25.94 16.33
C SER A 3 20.70 24.48 16.23
N VAL A 4 19.60 24.11 16.89
CA VAL A 4 18.90 22.85 16.65
C VAL A 4 18.18 22.98 15.31
N ARG A 5 18.93 22.88 14.22
CA ARG A 5 18.36 22.80 12.87
C ARG A 5 18.06 21.33 12.57
N ASN A 6 17.15 20.73 13.34
CA ASN A 6 16.66 19.37 13.08
C ASN A 6 15.58 19.43 11.98
N GLN A 7 16.01 19.75 10.76
CA GLN A 7 15.16 19.70 9.58
C GLN A 7 15.00 18.25 9.16
N GLY A 8 13.76 17.81 8.97
CA GLY A 8 13.39 16.43 8.62
C GLY A 8 14.16 15.91 7.41
N ARG A 9 15.28 15.25 7.66
CA ARG A 9 16.13 14.69 6.62
C ARG A 9 15.51 13.40 6.15
N LEU A 10 15.09 13.36 4.89
CA LEU A 10 14.66 12.12 4.25
C LEU A 10 15.81 11.12 4.30
N GLN A 11 15.49 9.87 4.58
CA GLN A 11 16.45 8.78 4.58
C GLN A 11 15.85 7.54 3.91
N ILE A 12 16.74 6.60 3.55
CA ILE A 12 16.32 5.27 3.13
C ILE A 12 15.89 4.52 4.39
N ALA A 13 14.67 3.99 4.42
CA ALA A 13 14.04 3.41 5.60
C ALA A 13 14.94 2.39 6.34
N GLU A 14 15.55 1.47 5.59
CA GLU A 14 16.41 0.41 6.11
C GLU A 14 17.83 0.88 6.50
N LYS A 15 18.23 2.10 6.15
CA LYS A 15 19.53 2.71 6.48
C LYS A 15 19.45 3.80 7.56
N GLY A 16 18.31 3.92 8.25
CA GLY A 16 18.16 4.83 9.38
C GLY A 16 19.06 4.46 10.57
N ALA A 17 19.15 5.33 11.58
CA ALA A 17 19.98 5.06 12.76
C ALA A 17 19.47 3.83 13.55
N GLY A 18 20.24 2.73 13.50
CA GLY A 18 19.94 1.45 14.16
C GLY A 18 20.06 0.26 13.22
N SER A 19 19.66 -0.93 13.68
CA SER A 19 19.58 -2.15 12.85
C SER A 19 18.18 -2.28 12.23
N LEU A 20 17.84 -1.37 11.31
CA LEU A 20 16.56 -1.38 10.59
C LEU A 20 16.58 -2.29 9.35
N TYR A 21 17.53 -3.21 9.25
CA TYR A 21 17.67 -4.14 8.13
C TYR A 21 16.39 -4.97 7.89
N PHE A 22 15.58 -5.23 8.91
CA PHE A 22 14.29 -5.92 8.76
C PHE A 22 13.28 -5.13 7.90
N LEU A 23 13.39 -3.80 7.82
CA LEU A 23 12.55 -2.99 6.94
C LEU A 23 12.84 -3.27 5.46
N ALA A 24 14.04 -3.75 5.12
CA ALA A 24 14.33 -4.21 3.76
C ALA A 24 13.44 -5.41 3.40
N LEU A 25 13.16 -6.31 4.35
CA LEU A 25 12.24 -7.43 4.12
C LEU A 25 10.84 -6.93 3.79
N LEU A 26 10.34 -5.93 4.53
CA LEU A 26 9.04 -5.30 4.25
C LEU A 26 9.03 -4.64 2.87
N ARG A 27 10.08 -3.88 2.52
CA ARG A 27 10.19 -3.22 1.21
C ARG A 27 10.11 -4.24 0.08
N TRP A 28 10.94 -5.28 0.14
CA TRP A 28 10.99 -6.27 -0.94
C TRP A 28 9.74 -7.14 -1.01
N ALA A 29 9.11 -7.45 0.12
CA ALA A 29 7.79 -8.09 0.13
C ALA A 29 6.74 -7.23 -0.60
N LEU A 30 6.68 -5.92 -0.29
CA LEU A 30 5.78 -4.99 -0.97
C LEU A 30 6.09 -4.88 -2.47
N VAL A 31 7.38 -4.81 -2.85
CA VAL A 31 7.79 -4.80 -4.27
C VAL A 31 7.24 -6.02 -5.01
N VAL A 32 7.43 -7.22 -4.46
CA VAL A 32 6.93 -8.46 -5.08
C VAL A 32 5.41 -8.41 -5.23
N ILE A 33 4.69 -7.98 -4.19
CA ILE A 33 3.22 -7.88 -4.22
C ILE A 33 2.75 -6.91 -5.30
N PHE A 34 3.30 -5.69 -5.35
CA PHE A 34 2.90 -4.68 -6.34
C PHE A 34 3.27 -5.07 -7.78
N LEU A 35 4.41 -5.73 -7.99
CA LEU A 35 4.75 -6.26 -9.31
C LEU A 35 3.75 -7.33 -9.76
N TRP A 36 3.38 -8.24 -8.85
CA TRP A 36 2.48 -9.33 -9.19
C TRP A 36 1.05 -8.86 -9.41
N PHE A 37 0.50 -8.07 -8.47
CA PHE A 37 -0.85 -7.53 -8.59
C PHE A 37 -0.94 -6.58 -9.79
N GLY A 38 0.02 -5.68 -9.94
CA GLY A 38 0.05 -4.73 -11.05
C GLY A 38 0.15 -5.40 -12.42
N ALA A 39 0.96 -6.46 -12.55
CA ALA A 39 1.03 -7.23 -13.80
C ALA A 39 -0.27 -7.97 -14.12
N MET A 40 -0.94 -8.53 -13.11
CA MET A 40 -2.21 -9.23 -13.29
C MET A 40 -3.33 -8.31 -13.79
N LYS A 41 -3.30 -7.01 -13.47
CA LYS A 41 -4.29 -6.02 -13.93
C LYS A 41 -4.42 -5.86 -15.44
N PHE A 42 -3.46 -6.38 -16.20
CA PHE A 42 -3.51 -6.38 -17.67
C PHE A 42 -4.29 -7.56 -18.26
N THR A 43 -4.81 -8.44 -17.41
CA THR A 43 -5.63 -9.60 -17.81
C THR A 43 -7.13 -9.29 -17.67
N ALA A 44 -7.94 -9.92 -18.51
CA ALA A 44 -9.41 -9.86 -18.39
C ALA A 44 -9.92 -10.51 -17.11
N TYR A 45 -9.21 -11.55 -16.63
CA TYR A 45 -9.52 -12.23 -15.37
C TYR A 45 -9.49 -11.25 -14.19
N GLU A 46 -8.40 -10.49 -14.06
CA GLU A 46 -8.23 -9.56 -12.95
C GLU A 46 -9.16 -8.35 -13.08
N ALA A 47 -9.40 -7.87 -14.30
CA ALA A 47 -10.36 -6.79 -14.56
C ALA A 47 -11.78 -7.15 -14.11
N ALA A 48 -12.23 -8.37 -14.41
CA ALA A 48 -13.52 -8.87 -13.92
C ALA A 48 -13.52 -9.06 -12.40
N GLY A 49 -12.40 -9.53 -11.83
CA GLY A 49 -12.26 -9.76 -10.39
C GLY A 49 -12.36 -8.48 -9.56
N ILE A 50 -11.86 -7.34 -10.06
CA ILE A 50 -11.91 -6.07 -9.33
C ILE A 50 -13.10 -5.17 -9.63
N ALA A 51 -13.83 -5.46 -10.71
CA ALA A 51 -14.96 -4.63 -11.13
C ALA A 51 -15.97 -4.35 -10.00
N PRO A 52 -16.39 -5.34 -9.17
CA PRO A 52 -17.32 -5.10 -8.08
C PRO A 52 -16.78 -4.15 -7.00
N PHE A 53 -15.46 -4.17 -6.75
CA PHE A 53 -14.82 -3.26 -5.78
C PHE A 53 -14.80 -1.82 -6.28
N ILE A 54 -14.53 -1.63 -7.57
CA ILE A 54 -14.44 -0.31 -8.17
C ILE A 54 -15.83 0.33 -8.25
N GLU A 55 -16.84 -0.44 -8.68
CA GLU A 55 -18.21 0.04 -8.90
C GLU A 55 -18.85 0.60 -7.63
N HIS A 56 -18.63 -0.06 -6.49
CA HIS A 56 -19.19 0.38 -5.20
C HIS A 56 -18.31 1.36 -4.43
N SER A 57 -17.10 1.69 -4.94
CA SER A 57 -16.18 2.58 -4.24
C SER A 57 -16.49 4.07 -4.49
N PRO A 58 -16.63 4.91 -3.45
CA PRO A 58 -16.78 6.36 -3.62
C PRO A 58 -15.49 7.03 -4.13
N ILE A 59 -14.33 6.38 -4.03
CA ILE A 59 -13.02 6.98 -4.36
C ILE A 59 -12.62 6.69 -5.81
N VAL A 60 -12.91 5.48 -6.32
CA VAL A 60 -12.39 5.00 -7.60
C VAL A 60 -13.45 4.64 -8.64
N SER A 61 -14.74 4.73 -8.32
CA SER A 61 -15.84 4.40 -9.26
C SER A 61 -15.81 5.20 -10.56
N TRP A 62 -15.27 6.42 -10.54
CA TRP A 62 -15.09 7.25 -11.74
C TRP A 62 -14.19 6.60 -12.80
N LEU A 63 -13.28 5.70 -12.43
CA LEU A 63 -12.43 4.99 -13.39
C LEU A 63 -13.26 4.09 -14.32
N HIS A 64 -14.26 3.39 -13.77
CA HIS A 64 -15.18 2.59 -14.57
C HIS A 64 -15.99 3.48 -15.53
N ALA A 65 -16.47 4.62 -15.05
CA ALA A 65 -17.26 5.54 -15.87
C ALA A 65 -16.48 6.09 -17.08
N LEU A 66 -15.18 6.36 -16.92
CA LEU A 66 -14.35 6.95 -17.98
C LEU A 66 -13.67 5.92 -18.89
N PHE A 67 -13.23 4.78 -18.35
CA PHE A 67 -12.36 3.84 -19.05
C PHE A 67 -12.98 2.44 -19.23
N GLY A 68 -14.19 2.21 -18.71
CA GLY A 68 -14.78 0.88 -18.63
C GLY A 68 -14.02 -0.06 -17.67
N THR A 69 -14.45 -1.31 -17.61
CA THR A 69 -13.90 -2.32 -16.69
C THR A 69 -12.43 -2.61 -16.95
N GLN A 70 -12.08 -2.93 -18.19
CA GLN A 70 -10.69 -3.25 -18.56
C GLN A 70 -9.77 -2.03 -18.46
N GLY A 71 -10.24 -0.86 -18.89
CA GLY A 71 -9.44 0.36 -18.84
C GLY A 71 -9.18 0.84 -17.41
N ALA A 72 -10.16 0.73 -16.51
CA ALA A 72 -9.96 0.99 -15.08
C ALA A 72 -8.90 0.05 -14.49
N SER A 73 -8.94 -1.24 -14.86
CA SER A 73 -7.92 -2.21 -14.45
C SER A 73 -6.53 -1.81 -14.94
N TYR A 74 -6.37 -1.39 -16.20
CA TYR A 74 -5.08 -0.91 -16.70
C TYR A 74 -4.54 0.30 -15.93
N VAL A 75 -5.39 1.28 -15.59
CA VAL A 75 -4.97 2.45 -14.80
C VAL A 75 -4.46 2.03 -13.43
N ILE A 76 -5.17 1.14 -12.75
CA ILE A 76 -4.73 0.60 -11.45
C ILE A 76 -3.43 -0.17 -11.60
N GLY A 77 -3.29 -1.00 -12.64
CA GLY A 77 -2.06 -1.75 -12.93
C GLY A 77 -0.85 -0.84 -13.12
N ILE A 78 -1.00 0.27 -13.85
CA ILE A 78 0.06 1.25 -14.03
C ILE A 78 0.45 1.88 -12.69
N ILE A 79 -0.51 2.22 -11.84
CA ILE A 79 -0.24 2.80 -10.51
C ILE A 79 0.50 1.79 -9.62
N GLU A 80 0.08 0.53 -9.62
CA GLU A 80 0.72 -0.54 -8.85
C GLU A 80 2.16 -0.81 -9.32
N LEU A 81 2.38 -0.91 -10.64
CA LEU A 81 3.73 -1.09 -11.20
C LEU A 81 4.63 0.13 -10.96
N SER A 82 4.07 1.34 -11.03
CA SER A 82 4.80 2.57 -10.69
C SER A 82 5.17 2.60 -9.20
N THR A 83 4.29 2.12 -8.32
CA THR A 83 4.55 1.98 -6.88
C THR A 83 5.69 0.99 -6.63
N ALA A 84 5.69 -0.17 -7.30
CA ALA A 84 6.79 -1.12 -7.24
C ALA A 84 8.12 -0.49 -7.67
N ALA A 85 8.13 0.23 -8.80
CA ALA A 85 9.32 0.92 -9.29
C ALA A 85 9.83 1.96 -8.28
N ALA A 86 8.94 2.76 -7.69
CA ALA A 86 9.28 3.72 -6.65
C ALA A 86 9.85 3.04 -5.39
N LEU A 87 9.28 1.91 -4.96
CA LEU A 87 9.78 1.14 -3.82
C LEU A 87 11.19 0.58 -4.08
N ILE A 88 11.46 0.05 -5.28
CA ILE A 88 12.78 -0.44 -5.71
C ILE A 88 13.79 0.70 -5.69
N LEU A 89 13.49 1.82 -6.35
CA LEU A 89 14.34 3.01 -6.37
C LEU A 89 14.56 3.57 -4.95
N GLY A 90 13.55 3.41 -4.09
CA GLY A 90 13.59 3.82 -2.70
C GLY A 90 14.61 3.08 -1.83
N ALA A 91 15.06 1.89 -2.23
CA ALA A 91 16.18 1.20 -1.57
C ALA A 91 17.53 1.93 -1.77
N PHE A 92 17.61 2.79 -2.78
CA PHE A 92 18.84 3.47 -3.19
C PHE A 92 18.77 4.99 -3.02
N ARG A 93 17.57 5.59 -3.00
CA ARG A 93 17.36 7.04 -2.96
C ARG A 93 16.33 7.44 -1.89
N PRO A 94 16.67 8.34 -0.93
CA PRO A 94 15.77 8.75 0.14
C PRO A 94 14.41 9.29 -0.32
N THR A 95 14.38 10.10 -1.39
CA THR A 95 13.14 10.67 -1.92
C THR A 95 12.18 9.57 -2.41
N PHE A 96 12.70 8.58 -3.14
CA PHE A 96 11.92 7.44 -3.60
C PHE A 96 11.54 6.50 -2.45
N SER A 97 12.30 6.47 -1.36
CA SER A 97 11.95 5.71 -0.15
C SER A 97 10.63 6.21 0.44
N VAL A 98 10.50 7.53 0.60
CA VAL A 98 9.25 8.15 1.06
C VAL A 98 8.15 7.99 0.02
N LEU A 99 8.45 8.31 -1.24
CA LEU A 99 7.44 8.29 -2.31
C LEU A 99 6.84 6.90 -2.50
N GLY A 100 7.66 5.86 -2.64
CA GLY A 100 7.18 4.49 -2.80
C GLY A 100 6.39 4.01 -1.59
N ALA A 101 6.85 4.33 -0.37
CA ALA A 101 6.11 3.98 0.85
C ALA A 101 4.77 4.72 0.98
N ALA A 102 4.72 6.00 0.57
CA ALA A 102 3.50 6.80 0.57
C ALA A 102 2.49 6.32 -0.48
N MET A 103 2.96 6.03 -1.70
CA MET A 103 2.14 5.44 -2.76
C MET A 103 1.56 4.08 -2.31
N SER A 104 2.42 3.22 -1.76
CA SER A 104 2.03 1.92 -1.19
C SER A 104 0.96 2.08 -0.10
N ALA A 105 1.17 2.98 0.86
CA ALA A 105 0.21 3.24 1.93
C ALA A 105 -1.12 3.77 1.39
N ALA A 106 -1.09 4.68 0.42
CA ALA A 106 -2.29 5.21 -0.21
C ALA A 106 -3.10 4.10 -0.92
N THR A 107 -2.43 3.22 -1.67
CA THR A 107 -3.11 2.09 -2.33
C THR A 107 -3.83 1.20 -1.33
N TYR A 108 -3.15 0.71 -0.29
CA TYR A 108 -3.82 -0.17 0.70
C TYR A 108 -4.86 0.54 1.55
N LEU A 109 -4.70 1.84 1.79
CA LEU A 109 -5.73 2.63 2.46
C LEU A 109 -7.00 2.69 1.59
N ILE A 110 -6.86 2.92 0.28
CA ILE A 110 -7.97 2.88 -0.67
C ILE A 110 -8.59 1.48 -0.71
N THR A 111 -7.78 0.43 -0.81
CA THR A 111 -8.30 -0.95 -0.84
C THR A 111 -9.06 -1.31 0.43
N LEU A 112 -8.60 -0.87 1.61
CA LEU A 112 -9.34 -1.09 2.86
C LEU A 112 -10.67 -0.33 2.91
N THR A 113 -10.84 0.77 2.17
CA THR A 113 -12.17 1.40 2.06
C THR A 113 -13.19 0.50 1.37
N PHE A 114 -12.75 -0.47 0.56
CA PHE A 114 -13.62 -1.49 -0.04
C PHE A 114 -14.24 -2.40 1.02
N PHE A 115 -13.59 -2.57 2.18
CA PHE A 115 -14.16 -3.36 3.27
C PHE A 115 -15.46 -2.74 3.81
N LEU A 116 -15.59 -1.41 3.71
CA LEU A 116 -16.78 -0.68 4.15
C LEU A 116 -17.80 -0.45 3.03
N SER A 117 -17.34 -0.34 1.79
CA SER A 117 -18.19 0.03 0.64
C SER A 117 -18.67 -1.15 -0.18
N THR A 118 -17.98 -2.30 -0.14
CA THR A 118 -18.34 -3.46 -0.96
C THR A 118 -19.40 -4.30 -0.26
N LEU A 119 -20.48 -4.60 -0.99
CA LEU A 119 -21.48 -5.56 -0.54
C LEU A 119 -20.87 -6.98 -0.44
N GLY A 120 -21.34 -7.77 0.51
CA GLY A 120 -20.90 -9.17 0.68
C GLY A 120 -19.64 -9.38 1.51
N VAL A 121 -19.08 -8.33 2.13
CA VAL A 121 -17.99 -8.48 3.12
C VAL A 121 -18.44 -9.31 4.32
N ALA A 122 -19.67 -9.13 4.78
CA ALA A 122 -20.28 -9.93 5.83
C ALA A 122 -20.88 -11.23 5.27
N GLU A 123 -20.60 -12.35 5.92
CA GLU A 123 -21.10 -13.67 5.52
C GLU A 123 -22.52 -13.89 6.05
N ALA A 124 -23.52 -13.75 5.18
CA ALA A 124 -24.93 -13.87 5.56
C ALA A 124 -25.26 -15.27 6.10
N ALA A 125 -24.63 -16.33 5.56
CA ALA A 125 -24.87 -17.70 6.02
C ALA A 125 -24.35 -17.96 7.44
N ALA A 126 -23.42 -17.13 7.93
CA ALA A 126 -22.84 -17.21 9.27
C ALA A 126 -23.46 -16.20 10.26
N GLY A 127 -24.59 -15.57 9.89
CA GLY A 127 -25.30 -14.60 10.73
C GLY A 127 -24.91 -13.13 10.48
N GLY A 128 -24.16 -12.86 9.41
CA GLY A 128 -23.71 -11.51 9.07
C GLY A 128 -22.52 -11.05 9.92
N PHE A 129 -22.29 -9.74 9.99
CA PHE A 129 -21.14 -9.18 10.67
C PHE A 129 -21.17 -9.53 12.18
N PRO A 130 -20.06 -9.99 12.80
CA PRO A 130 -18.66 -9.90 12.36
C PRO A 130 -18.12 -11.09 11.53
N ALA A 131 -18.94 -12.07 11.17
CA ALA A 131 -18.49 -13.14 10.28
C ALA A 131 -18.23 -12.57 8.88
N ILE A 132 -17.04 -12.81 8.32
CA ILE A 132 -16.61 -12.29 7.02
C ILE A 132 -16.53 -13.39 5.97
N SER A 133 -16.94 -13.06 4.75
CA SER A 133 -16.87 -13.97 3.61
C SER A 133 -15.43 -14.27 3.19
N ALA A 134 -15.19 -15.41 2.56
CA ALA A 134 -13.88 -15.77 2.00
C ALA A 134 -13.43 -14.74 0.94
N ALA A 135 -14.35 -14.36 0.06
CA ALA A 135 -14.22 -13.20 -0.80
C ALA A 135 -15.55 -12.42 -0.75
N PRO A 136 -15.51 -11.09 -0.54
CA PRO A 136 -14.33 -10.23 -0.45
C PRO A 136 -13.68 -10.07 0.93
N GLY A 137 -14.33 -10.48 2.02
CA GLY A 137 -13.96 -10.07 3.38
C GLY A 137 -12.53 -10.44 3.80
N GLN A 138 -12.15 -11.71 3.72
CA GLN A 138 -10.80 -12.17 4.11
C GLN A 138 -9.71 -11.64 3.16
N PHE A 139 -10.03 -11.50 1.87
CA PHE A 139 -9.11 -10.94 0.88
C PHE A 139 -8.74 -9.47 1.19
N LEU A 140 -9.69 -8.67 1.65
CA LEU A 140 -9.44 -7.28 2.02
C LEU A 140 -8.77 -7.15 3.40
N LEU A 141 -9.07 -8.06 4.33
CA LEU A 141 -8.54 -7.98 5.69
C LEU A 141 -7.00 -8.13 5.73
N LYS A 142 -6.42 -8.97 4.88
CA LYS A 142 -4.94 -9.12 4.80
C LYS A 142 -4.23 -7.82 4.40
N ASP A 143 -4.90 -6.92 3.69
CA ASP A 143 -4.30 -5.67 3.24
C ASP A 143 -4.03 -4.70 4.40
N LEU A 144 -4.62 -4.94 5.58
CA LEU A 144 -4.28 -4.24 6.81
C LEU A 144 -2.80 -4.44 7.19
N VAL A 145 -2.27 -5.64 6.99
CA VAL A 145 -0.85 -5.94 7.24
C VAL A 145 0.04 -5.19 6.24
N LEU A 146 -0.40 -5.10 4.99
CA LEU A 146 0.34 -4.40 3.92
C LEU A 146 0.32 -2.88 4.13
N LEU A 147 -0.79 -2.33 4.60
CA LEU A 147 -0.86 -0.94 5.04
C LEU A 147 0.09 -0.68 6.22
N ALA A 148 0.08 -1.55 7.25
CA ALA A 148 0.99 -1.42 8.38
C ALA A 148 2.46 -1.46 7.94
N ALA A 149 2.83 -2.39 7.06
CA ALA A 149 4.18 -2.47 6.49
C ALA A 149 4.56 -1.18 5.72
N SER A 150 3.63 -0.64 4.94
CA SER A 150 3.81 0.61 4.19
C SER A 150 4.04 1.80 5.12
N LEU A 151 3.26 1.89 6.20
CA LEU A 151 3.40 2.94 7.22
C LEU A 151 4.72 2.82 7.99
N CYS A 152 5.17 1.60 8.31
CA CYS A 152 6.49 1.39 8.92
C CYS A 152 7.61 1.93 8.03
N LEU A 153 7.58 1.63 6.72
CA LEU A 153 8.55 2.17 5.76
C LEU A 153 8.44 3.69 5.62
N LEU A 154 7.22 4.22 5.59
CA LEU A 154 6.97 5.66 5.42
C LEU A 154 7.52 6.44 6.62
N PHE A 155 7.17 6.03 7.85
CA PHE A 155 7.65 6.69 9.06
C PHE A 155 9.17 6.59 9.20
N ALA A 156 9.76 5.43 8.88
CA ALA A 156 11.22 5.27 8.88
C ALA A 156 11.91 6.14 7.82
N SER A 157 11.25 6.43 6.70
CA SER A 157 11.79 7.30 5.64
C SER A 157 11.73 8.79 5.99
N ILE A 158 10.77 9.20 6.84
CA ILE A 158 10.53 10.61 7.23
C ILE A 158 11.25 10.97 8.56
N ARG A 159 11.33 10.04 9.52
CA ARG A 159 11.92 10.31 10.84
C ARG A 159 13.43 10.07 10.83
N GLY A 160 14.22 11.14 10.96
CA GLY A 160 15.62 11.05 11.37
C GLY A 160 15.82 10.36 12.74
N PRO A 161 17.07 10.07 13.16
CA PRO A 161 17.46 9.09 14.20
C PRO A 161 16.65 9.12 15.51
N TRP A 162 15.55 8.38 15.60
CA TRP A 162 14.74 8.29 16.83
C TRP A 162 15.33 7.38 17.92
N LEU A 163 16.54 6.84 17.74
CA LEU A 163 17.20 5.95 18.71
C LEU A 163 18.47 6.49 19.36
N ASN A 164 18.89 7.74 19.08
CA ASN A 164 20.06 8.34 19.76
C ASN A 164 19.76 8.97 21.14
N VAL A 165 18.59 8.72 21.74
CA VAL A 165 18.21 9.37 23.01
C VAL A 165 18.63 8.60 24.27
N ARG A 166 19.19 7.37 24.20
CA ARG A 166 19.67 6.70 25.43
C ARG A 166 20.94 5.88 25.24
N LYS A 167 22.07 6.56 25.04
CA LYS A 167 23.40 6.09 25.47
C LYS A 167 24.24 7.31 25.91
N SER A 168 23.94 7.85 27.09
CA SER A 168 24.92 8.61 27.89
C SER A 168 24.99 7.98 29.26
#